data_AF-A0A939R7F1-F1
#
_entry.id   AF-A0A939R7F1-F1
#
_cell.length_a   1.000
_cell.length_b   1.000
_cell.length_c   1.000
_cell.angle_alpha   90.00
_cell.angle_beta   90.00
_cell.angle_gamma   90.00
#
_symmetry.space_group_name_H-M   'P 1'
#
loop_
_entity.id
_entity.type
_entity.pdbx_description
1 polymer ?
#
loop_
_entity_poly.entity_id
_entity_poly.type
_entity_poly.pdbx_seq_one_letter_code
_entity_poly.pdbx_strand_id
1 'polypeptide(L)'
;MKLHKLTGKTGYTTFGCMWKQGEVSPSSDYVCTNTDGTKATLQSRVTAFWPDGSVKWSAHTADADMLTDSIEVLPAAGSTENTAKQGITLKTDGDGFTVDNGCFTVFIPGSGANLVSKIEAGSRLVAKNFVPKLILAQPTKVDGDQAMADRHYTGRIDKAELEEQGKLMCAFKFTGTHVDRNGTERLRFIIRMKICAGSERIDFTHTFIYDGEPDKDYLKGLSVSFEMPASGEPYNRHIKFTPDHGVFHESSMTLISWRPRVPEGLHAAQMRGEVLRPEGKVLEAMTQIMKDIPFWD
;
A
#
# COMPACT_ATOMS: atom_id res chain seq x y z
N MET A 1 -26.78 -15.05 -7.28
CA MET A 1 -26.03 -15.46 -6.07
C MET A 1 -26.18 -14.38 -5.02
N LYS A 2 -26.77 -14.69 -3.85
CA LYS A 2 -26.90 -13.73 -2.75
C LYS A 2 -25.71 -13.86 -1.80
N LEU A 3 -25.18 -12.72 -1.37
CA LEU A 3 -24.01 -12.62 -0.48
C LEU A 3 -24.29 -11.61 0.62
N HIS A 4 -23.62 -11.77 1.76
CA HIS A 4 -23.71 -10.87 2.89
C HIS A 4 -22.37 -10.18 3.16
N LYS A 5 -22.41 -8.88 3.42
CA LYS A 5 -21.24 -8.11 3.82
C LYS A 5 -20.86 -8.51 5.24
N LEU A 6 -19.58 -8.84 5.44
CA LEU A 6 -19.06 -9.06 6.79
C LEU A 6 -19.07 -7.74 7.57
N THR A 7 -19.45 -7.79 8.84
CA THR A 7 -19.57 -6.61 9.72
C THR A 7 -18.28 -5.79 9.73
N GLY A 8 -18.41 -4.47 9.54
CA GLY A 8 -17.29 -3.52 9.62
C GLY A 8 -16.36 -3.49 8.41
N LYS A 9 -16.71 -4.16 7.29
CA LYS A 9 -15.92 -4.04 6.06
C LYS A 9 -16.12 -2.69 5.38
N THR A 10 -15.01 -2.05 5.03
CA THR A 10 -14.95 -0.77 4.29
C THR A 10 -13.90 -0.86 3.19
N GLY A 11 -13.97 0.06 2.22
CA GLY A 11 -13.10 0.11 1.04
C GLY A 11 -13.18 -1.12 0.13
N TYR A 12 -12.20 -1.27 -0.76
CA TYR A 12 -12.23 -2.32 -1.77
C TYR A 12 -12.09 -3.73 -1.20
N THR A 13 -12.94 -4.62 -1.69
CA THR A 13 -12.97 -6.03 -1.32
C THR A 13 -13.10 -6.92 -2.55
N THR A 14 -12.54 -8.13 -2.47
CA THR A 14 -12.68 -9.17 -3.50
C THR A 14 -13.38 -10.38 -2.89
N PHE A 15 -14.44 -10.86 -3.54
CA PHE A 15 -15.24 -12.00 -3.10
C PHE A 15 -15.55 -12.95 -4.27
N GLY A 16 -15.90 -14.20 -3.95
CA GLY A 16 -16.18 -15.24 -4.94
C GLY A 16 -17.66 -15.54 -5.12
N CYS A 17 -18.08 -15.84 -6.34
CA CYS A 17 -19.38 -16.44 -6.66
C CYS A 17 -19.18 -17.82 -7.30
N MET A 18 -20.11 -18.74 -7.01
CA MET A 18 -20.14 -20.08 -7.56
C MET A 18 -21.39 -20.23 -8.44
N TRP A 19 -21.23 -20.93 -9.56
CA TRP A 19 -22.27 -21.09 -10.59
C TRP A 19 -22.49 -22.56 -10.92
N LYS A 20 -23.72 -22.91 -11.29
CA LYS A 20 -24.03 -24.27 -11.73
C LYS A 20 -23.40 -24.55 -13.08
N GLN A 21 -23.12 -25.83 -13.32
CA GLN A 21 -22.62 -26.28 -14.62
C GLN A 21 -23.62 -25.91 -15.73
N GLY A 22 -23.12 -25.31 -16.81
CA GLY A 22 -23.90 -24.83 -17.96
C GLY A 22 -24.62 -23.49 -17.75
N GLU A 23 -24.56 -22.87 -16.56
CA GLU A 23 -25.33 -21.65 -16.24
C GLU A 23 -24.70 -20.38 -16.81
N VAL A 24 -23.38 -20.25 -16.70
CA VAL A 24 -22.65 -19.02 -17.02
C VAL A 24 -21.58 -19.29 -18.07
N SER A 25 -21.66 -18.57 -19.20
CA SER A 25 -20.62 -18.57 -20.24
C SER A 25 -19.38 -17.79 -19.79
N PRO A 26 -18.16 -18.18 -20.20
CA PRO A 26 -16.93 -17.40 -19.94
C PRO A 26 -16.98 -15.94 -20.42
N SER A 27 -17.83 -15.63 -21.40
CA SER A 27 -18.02 -14.29 -21.96
C SER A 27 -19.10 -13.47 -21.25
N SER A 28 -19.70 -14.00 -20.19
CA SER A 28 -20.78 -13.31 -19.46
C SER A 28 -20.20 -12.22 -18.57
N ASP A 29 -20.90 -11.08 -18.53
CA ASP A 29 -20.68 -10.06 -17.51
C ASP A 29 -21.51 -10.34 -16.26
N TYR A 30 -21.34 -9.50 -15.24
CA TYR A 30 -22.00 -9.64 -13.94
C TYR A 30 -22.54 -8.31 -13.45
N VAL A 31 -23.74 -8.34 -12.87
CA VAL A 31 -24.34 -7.19 -12.20
C VAL A 31 -24.44 -7.47 -10.71
N CYS A 32 -23.98 -6.53 -9.88
CA CYS A 32 -24.25 -6.52 -8.45
C CYS A 32 -25.39 -5.56 -8.14
N THR A 33 -26.44 -6.06 -7.49
CA THR A 33 -27.59 -5.27 -7.04
C THR A 33 -27.64 -5.27 -5.52
N ASN A 34 -27.73 -4.08 -4.94
CA ASN A 34 -27.95 -3.86 -3.51
C ASN A 34 -29.42 -4.11 -3.16
N THR A 35 -29.69 -4.29 -1.86
CA THR A 35 -31.07 -4.48 -1.35
C THR A 35 -31.98 -3.27 -1.58
N ASP A 36 -31.41 -2.07 -1.70
CA ASP A 36 -32.13 -0.83 -2.03
C ASP A 36 -32.39 -0.66 -3.54
N GLY A 37 -32.01 -1.64 -4.37
CA GLY A 37 -32.17 -1.63 -5.82
C GLY A 37 -31.07 -0.89 -6.58
N THR A 38 -30.12 -0.24 -5.89
CA THR A 38 -28.97 0.39 -6.54
C THR A 38 -28.01 -0.67 -7.09
N LYS A 39 -27.27 -0.33 -8.16
CA LYS A 39 -26.26 -1.21 -8.75
C LYS A 39 -24.87 -0.79 -8.32
N ALA A 40 -24.10 -1.75 -7.83
CA ALA A 40 -22.70 -1.54 -7.51
C ALA A 40 -21.80 -1.90 -8.69
N THR A 41 -20.76 -1.10 -8.88
CA THR A 41 -19.70 -1.32 -9.86
C THR A 41 -18.92 -2.58 -9.52
N LEU A 42 -18.73 -3.47 -10.50
CA LEU A 42 -17.95 -4.69 -10.34
C LEU A 42 -16.76 -4.72 -11.29
N GLN A 43 -15.64 -5.26 -10.81
CA GLN A 43 -14.58 -5.79 -11.64
C GLN A 43 -14.56 -7.31 -11.46
N SER A 44 -14.71 -8.06 -12.55
CA SER A 44 -14.93 -9.50 -12.49
C SER A 44 -13.89 -10.28 -13.27
N ARG A 45 -13.55 -11.48 -12.79
CA ARG A 45 -12.74 -12.46 -13.53
C ARG A 45 -13.16 -13.89 -13.20
N VAL A 46 -12.93 -14.80 -14.13
CA VAL A 46 -13.15 -16.23 -13.91
C VAL A 46 -11.96 -16.84 -13.16
N THR A 47 -12.23 -17.69 -12.17
CA THR A 47 -11.20 -18.38 -11.37
C THR A 47 -11.19 -19.89 -11.59
N ALA A 48 -12.30 -20.47 -12.07
CA ALA A 48 -12.38 -21.89 -12.38
C ALA A 48 -13.50 -22.18 -13.38
N PHE A 49 -13.32 -23.25 -14.15
CA PHE A 49 -14.29 -23.75 -15.13
C PHE A 49 -14.78 -25.16 -14.76
N TRP A 50 -15.97 -25.50 -15.23
CA TRP A 50 -16.47 -26.88 -15.29
C TRP A 50 -15.89 -27.61 -16.52
N PRO A 51 -15.98 -28.95 -16.59
CA PRO A 51 -15.48 -29.72 -17.74
C PRO A 51 -16.09 -29.35 -19.09
N ASP A 52 -17.31 -28.80 -19.11
CA ASP A 52 -17.98 -28.32 -20.32
C ASP A 52 -17.56 -26.90 -20.74
N GLY A 53 -16.63 -26.29 -20.01
CA GLY A 53 -16.13 -24.92 -20.26
C GLY A 53 -16.99 -23.82 -19.65
N SER A 54 -18.13 -24.13 -19.02
CA SER A 54 -18.92 -23.14 -18.28
C SER A 54 -18.18 -22.65 -17.02
N VAL A 55 -18.48 -21.44 -16.58
CA VAL A 55 -17.84 -20.86 -15.39
C VAL A 55 -18.31 -21.61 -14.15
N LYS A 56 -17.34 -22.06 -13.33
CA LYS A 56 -17.61 -22.68 -12.02
C LYS A 56 -17.46 -21.67 -10.89
N TRP A 57 -16.39 -20.90 -10.91
CA TRP A 57 -16.12 -19.84 -9.95
C TRP A 57 -15.71 -18.56 -10.66
N SER A 58 -16.23 -17.44 -10.16
CA SER A 58 -15.81 -16.10 -10.52
C SER A 58 -15.39 -15.33 -9.26
N ALA A 59 -14.45 -14.40 -9.42
CA ALA A 59 -14.09 -13.42 -8.41
C ALA A 59 -14.56 -12.03 -8.85
N HIS A 60 -15.06 -11.26 -7.89
CA HIS A 60 -15.57 -9.91 -8.10
C HIS A 60 -14.92 -8.97 -7.09
N THR A 61 -14.41 -7.84 -7.58
CA THR A 61 -13.90 -6.74 -6.78
C THR A 61 -14.90 -5.59 -6.82
N ALA A 62 -15.22 -5.02 -5.66
CA ALA A 62 -16.14 -3.90 -5.49
C ALA A 62 -15.70 -3.04 -4.30
N ASP A 63 -16.16 -1.79 -4.26
CA ASP A 63 -16.02 -0.94 -3.07
C ASP A 63 -17.10 -1.31 -2.05
N ALA A 64 -16.69 -1.83 -0.89
CA ALA A 64 -17.61 -2.26 0.16
C ALA A 64 -18.42 -1.11 0.74
N ASP A 65 -17.96 0.13 0.65
CA ASP A 65 -18.70 1.31 1.12
C ASP A 65 -19.90 1.63 0.20
N MET A 66 -19.89 1.08 -1.02
CA MET A 66 -21.00 1.17 -1.98
C MET A 66 -21.93 -0.06 -1.94
N LEU A 67 -21.72 -0.99 -1.00
CA LEU A 67 -22.52 -2.20 -0.85
C LEU A 67 -23.42 -2.14 0.40
N THR A 68 -24.67 -2.59 0.26
CA THR A 68 -25.55 -2.86 1.40
C THR A 68 -25.17 -4.17 2.11
N ASP A 69 -25.74 -4.43 3.29
CA ASP A 69 -25.45 -5.63 4.10
C ASP A 69 -25.72 -6.96 3.39
N SER A 70 -26.62 -6.93 2.40
CA SER A 70 -26.85 -8.03 1.48
C SER A 70 -26.76 -7.52 0.04
N ILE A 71 -26.21 -8.33 -0.85
CA ILE A 71 -26.11 -8.05 -2.28
C ILE A 71 -26.51 -9.27 -3.08
N GLU A 72 -26.89 -9.06 -4.34
CA GLU A 72 -27.15 -10.13 -5.29
C GLU A 72 -26.32 -9.92 -6.56
N VAL A 73 -25.54 -10.94 -6.91
CA VAL A 73 -24.75 -10.99 -8.15
C VAL A 73 -25.43 -11.93 -9.14
N LEU A 74 -25.70 -11.44 -10.35
CA LEU A 74 -26.31 -12.20 -11.43
C LEU A 74 -25.46 -12.09 -12.71
N PRO A 75 -25.41 -13.15 -13.53
CA PRO A 75 -24.84 -13.04 -14.86
C PRO A 75 -25.71 -12.11 -15.71
N ALA A 76 -25.07 -11.33 -16.58
CA ALA A 76 -25.74 -10.43 -17.50
C ALA A 76 -25.41 -10.77 -18.95
N ALA A 77 -26.43 -10.67 -19.80
CA ALA A 77 -26.28 -10.81 -21.24
C ALA A 77 -25.76 -9.49 -21.83
N GLY A 78 -24.54 -9.51 -22.36
CA GLY A 78 -23.91 -8.36 -23.00
C GLY A 78 -23.12 -7.46 -22.05
N SER A 79 -22.36 -6.54 -22.66
CA SER A 79 -21.50 -5.55 -22.00
C SER A 79 -22.29 -4.72 -20.98
N THR A 80 -22.17 -5.02 -19.69
CA THR A 80 -22.63 -4.07 -18.68
C THR A 80 -21.65 -2.92 -18.66
N GLU A 81 -22.07 -1.73 -19.11
CA GLU A 81 -21.25 -0.53 -18.96
C GLU A 81 -20.89 -0.37 -17.48
N ASN A 82 -19.60 -0.52 -17.22
CA ASN A 82 -19.05 -0.42 -15.87
C ASN A 82 -19.13 1.06 -15.47
N THR A 83 -20.16 1.44 -14.71
CA THR A 83 -20.55 2.82 -14.33
C THR A 83 -19.61 3.46 -13.31
N ALA A 84 -18.39 2.94 -13.15
CA ALA A 84 -17.36 3.57 -12.33
C ALA A 84 -17.15 5.03 -12.79
N LYS A 85 -17.54 6.00 -11.96
CA LYS A 85 -17.38 7.44 -12.27
C LYS A 85 -15.91 7.84 -12.42
N GLN A 86 -15.01 7.12 -11.75
CA GLN A 86 -13.55 7.22 -11.88
C GLN A 86 -12.96 5.82 -11.77
N GLY A 87 -11.89 5.54 -12.52
CA GLY A 87 -11.24 4.24 -12.57
C GLY A 87 -9.74 4.36 -12.71
N ILE A 88 -9.05 3.24 -12.52
CA ILE A 88 -7.60 3.17 -12.65
C ILE A 88 -7.19 3.35 -14.11
N THR A 89 -6.24 4.25 -14.36
CA THR A 89 -5.53 4.36 -15.62
C THR A 89 -4.15 3.72 -15.46
N LEU A 90 -3.83 2.76 -16.33
CA LEU A 90 -2.55 2.08 -16.34
C LEU A 90 -1.90 2.26 -17.71
N LYS A 91 -0.62 2.65 -17.70
CA LYS A 91 0.22 2.74 -18.90
C LYS A 91 1.49 1.93 -18.69
N THR A 92 1.93 1.24 -19.73
CA THR A 92 3.25 0.63 -19.77
C THR A 92 4.24 1.66 -20.29
N ASP A 93 5.27 1.95 -19.50
CA ASP A 93 6.29 2.95 -19.82
C ASP A 93 7.66 2.27 -19.80
N GLY A 94 8.17 1.91 -20.99
CA GLY A 94 9.40 1.13 -21.12
C GLY A 94 9.22 -0.27 -20.53
N ASP A 95 10.03 -0.61 -19.52
CA ASP A 95 9.95 -1.87 -18.79
C ASP A 95 9.02 -1.82 -17.57
N GLY A 96 8.50 -0.65 -17.22
CA GLY A 96 7.67 -0.43 -16.03
C GLY A 96 6.21 -0.09 -16.31
N PHE A 97 5.51 0.29 -15.24
CA PHE A 97 4.09 0.65 -15.25
C PHE A 97 3.85 1.97 -14.52
N THR A 98 3.14 2.89 -15.16
CA THR A 98 2.57 4.07 -14.49
C THR A 98 1.10 3.82 -14.21
N VAL A 99 0.70 3.97 -12.96
CA VAL A 99 -0.68 3.79 -12.50
C VAL A 99 -1.17 5.09 -11.89
N ASP A 100 -2.27 5.61 -12.40
CA ASP A 100 -3.04 6.70 -11.82
C ASP A 100 -4.37 6.12 -11.33
N ASN A 101 -4.64 6.27 -10.03
CA ASN A 101 -5.87 5.78 -9.42
C ASN A 101 -6.87 6.90 -9.10
N GLY A 102 -6.59 8.15 -9.44
CA GLY A 102 -7.40 9.33 -9.11
C GLY A 102 -7.00 10.05 -7.82
N CYS A 103 -6.24 9.40 -6.92
CA CYS A 103 -5.69 10.02 -5.71
C CYS A 103 -4.19 10.33 -5.86
N PHE A 104 -3.45 9.41 -6.47
CA PHE A 104 -2.03 9.53 -6.72
C PHE A 104 -1.63 8.79 -8.00
N THR A 105 -0.46 9.16 -8.52
CA THR A 105 0.23 8.47 -9.59
C THR A 105 1.43 7.74 -9.02
N VAL A 106 1.63 6.48 -9.42
CA VAL A 106 2.76 5.65 -8.98
C VAL A 106 3.49 5.07 -10.19
N PHE A 107 4.83 5.08 -10.13
CA PHE A 107 5.68 4.40 -11.11
C PHE A 107 6.30 3.13 -10.52
N ILE A 108 6.10 2.03 -11.22
CA ILE A 108 6.50 0.67 -10.86
C ILE A 108 7.53 0.18 -11.87
N PRO A 109 8.82 0.09 -11.50
CA PRO A 109 9.85 -0.45 -12.39
C PRO A 109 9.61 -1.93 -12.73
N GLY A 110 10.03 -2.35 -13.93
CA GLY A 110 9.95 -3.74 -14.36
C GLY A 110 10.91 -4.69 -13.62
N SER A 111 12.01 -4.15 -13.12
CA SER A 111 13.07 -4.85 -12.40
C SER A 111 13.93 -3.86 -11.61
N GLY A 112 14.95 -4.35 -10.90
CA GLY A 112 15.92 -3.51 -10.18
C GLY A 112 15.73 -3.60 -8.67
N ALA A 113 15.83 -2.48 -7.94
CA ALA A 113 15.76 -2.49 -6.47
C ALA A 113 14.41 -2.06 -5.89
N ASN A 114 13.57 -1.40 -6.68
CA ASN A 114 12.41 -0.66 -6.20
C ASN A 114 11.10 -1.32 -6.62
N LEU A 115 10.23 -1.66 -5.65
CA LEU A 115 8.83 -2.05 -5.89
C LEU A 115 8.04 -0.89 -6.48
N VAL A 116 8.31 0.30 -5.95
CA VAL A 116 7.75 1.57 -6.36
C VAL A 116 8.89 2.57 -6.39
N SER A 117 9.10 3.20 -7.55
CA SER A 117 10.13 4.22 -7.69
C SER A 117 9.67 5.56 -7.09
N LYS A 118 8.44 5.97 -7.36
CA LYS A 118 7.86 7.22 -6.84
C LYS A 118 6.34 7.15 -6.76
N ILE A 119 5.79 7.91 -5.82
CA ILE A 119 4.37 8.21 -5.66
C ILE A 119 4.22 9.73 -5.68
N GLU A 120 3.33 10.23 -6.52
CA GLU A 120 3.03 11.65 -6.70
C GLU A 120 1.54 11.90 -6.46
N ALA A 121 1.20 12.83 -5.57
CA ALA A 121 -0.16 13.33 -5.39
C ALA A 121 -0.28 14.67 -6.12
N GLY A 122 -0.91 14.68 -7.30
CA GLY A 122 -0.81 15.80 -8.22
C GLY A 122 0.64 16.02 -8.66
N SER A 123 1.18 17.22 -8.47
CA SER A 123 2.58 17.55 -8.77
C SER A 123 3.55 17.31 -7.62
N ARG A 124 3.07 16.84 -6.46
CA ARG A 124 3.89 16.70 -5.25
C ARG A 124 4.39 15.27 -5.09
N LEU A 125 5.71 15.09 -5.04
CA LEU A 125 6.34 13.83 -4.66
C LEU A 125 6.08 13.53 -3.19
N VAL A 126 5.38 12.43 -2.89
CA VAL A 126 5.00 12.06 -1.51
C VAL A 126 5.86 10.93 -0.94
N ALA A 127 6.32 9.99 -1.78
CA ALA A 127 7.21 8.91 -1.38
C ALA A 127 8.00 8.39 -2.59
N LYS A 128 9.16 7.79 -2.35
CA LYS A 128 10.01 7.19 -3.38
C LYS A 128 10.84 6.02 -2.84
N ASN A 129 11.44 5.25 -3.75
CA ASN A 129 12.40 4.18 -3.45
C ASN A 129 11.88 3.13 -2.44
N PHE A 130 10.79 2.44 -2.77
CA PHE A 130 10.28 1.34 -1.96
C PHE A 130 11.12 0.08 -2.18
N VAL A 131 11.94 -0.28 -1.21
CA VAL A 131 12.97 -1.32 -1.32
C VAL A 131 12.73 -2.42 -0.28
N PRO A 132 12.61 -3.70 -0.67
CA PRO A 132 12.61 -4.81 0.28
C PRO A 132 13.96 -4.90 1.00
N LYS A 133 13.95 -5.14 2.31
CA LYS A 133 15.14 -5.24 3.16
C LYS A 133 15.07 -6.48 4.02
N LEU A 134 16.22 -7.13 4.17
CA LEU A 134 16.40 -8.28 5.05
C LEU A 134 17.63 -8.05 5.94
N ILE A 135 17.49 -8.42 7.20
CA ILE A 135 18.58 -8.47 8.17
C ILE A 135 18.62 -9.89 8.74
N LEU A 136 19.75 -10.57 8.56
CA LEU A 136 20.05 -11.83 9.22
C LEU A 136 21.12 -11.58 10.28
N ALA A 137 20.95 -12.16 11.45
CA ALA A 137 22.01 -12.24 12.45
C ALA A 137 22.78 -13.55 12.25
N GLN A 138 24.10 -13.50 12.16
CA GLN A 138 24.95 -14.67 11.95
C GLN A 138 25.99 -14.83 13.06
N PRO A 139 26.26 -16.07 13.55
CA PRO A 139 27.35 -16.32 14.46
C PRO A 139 28.70 -15.91 13.88
N THR A 140 29.51 -15.25 14.68
CA THR A 140 30.87 -14.87 14.35
C THR A 140 31.77 -14.96 15.59
N LYS A 141 33.06 -14.68 15.42
CA LYS A 141 34.00 -14.51 16.53
C LYS A 141 34.65 -13.14 16.46
N VAL A 142 34.68 -12.45 17.59
CA VAL A 142 35.39 -11.17 17.75
C VAL A 142 36.36 -11.36 18.92
N ASP A 143 37.64 -11.15 18.68
CA ASP A 143 38.73 -11.35 19.67
C ASP A 143 38.72 -12.73 20.37
N GLY A 144 38.22 -13.76 19.68
CA GLY A 144 38.13 -15.14 20.17
C GLY A 144 36.80 -15.50 20.83
N ASP A 145 35.99 -14.51 21.21
CA ASP A 145 34.68 -14.68 21.83
C ASP A 145 33.57 -14.85 20.80
N GLN A 146 32.55 -15.64 21.15
CA GLN A 146 31.36 -15.81 20.31
C GLN A 146 30.55 -14.52 20.29
N ALA A 147 30.18 -14.08 19.09
CA ALA A 147 29.36 -12.91 18.87
C ALA A 147 28.32 -13.16 17.76
N MET A 148 27.38 -12.24 17.60
CA MET A 148 26.42 -12.21 16.51
C MET A 148 26.65 -10.96 15.67
N ALA A 149 26.79 -11.12 14.36
CA ALA A 149 26.95 -10.02 13.42
C ALA A 149 25.70 -9.88 12.55
N ASP A 150 25.26 -8.64 12.33
CA ASP A 150 24.18 -8.34 11.42
C ASP A 150 24.69 -8.36 9.97
N ARG A 151 23.97 -9.09 9.12
CA ARG A 151 24.12 -9.08 7.67
C ARG A 151 22.89 -8.42 7.05
N HIS A 152 23.15 -7.35 6.32
CA HIS A 152 22.13 -6.58 5.63
C HIS A 152 22.05 -7.01 4.17
N TYR A 153 20.84 -7.26 3.71
CA TYR A 153 20.51 -7.59 2.33
C TYR A 153 19.49 -6.59 1.78
N THR A 154 19.61 -6.29 0.49
CA THR A 154 18.68 -5.45 -0.25
C THR A 154 17.95 -6.29 -1.29
N GLY A 155 16.64 -6.11 -1.41
CA GLY A 155 15.83 -6.78 -2.41
C GLY A 155 16.26 -6.40 -3.82
N ARG A 156 16.55 -7.40 -4.63
CA ARG A 156 16.62 -7.31 -6.09
C ARG A 156 15.35 -7.92 -6.66
N ILE A 157 14.62 -7.12 -7.41
CA ILE A 157 13.44 -7.50 -8.18
C ILE A 157 13.93 -7.95 -9.55
N ASP A 158 13.72 -9.23 -9.83
CA ASP A 158 14.07 -9.81 -11.12
C ASP A 158 12.97 -9.51 -12.15
N LYS A 159 11.71 -9.40 -11.70
CA LYS A 159 10.57 -9.11 -12.58
C LYS A 159 9.38 -8.53 -11.81
N ALA A 160 8.73 -7.52 -12.39
CA ALA A 160 7.41 -7.05 -12.05
C ALA A 160 6.42 -7.45 -13.16
N GLU A 161 5.28 -8.02 -12.78
CA GLU A 161 4.25 -8.50 -13.69
C GLU A 161 2.90 -7.92 -13.28
N LEU A 162 2.09 -7.53 -14.27
CA LEU A 162 0.69 -7.21 -14.04
C LEU A 162 -0.09 -8.53 -13.89
N GLU A 163 -0.58 -8.81 -12.67
CA GLU A 163 -1.32 -10.04 -12.34
C GLU A 163 -2.82 -9.85 -12.58
N GLU A 164 -3.35 -8.65 -12.33
CA GLU A 164 -4.75 -8.29 -12.59
C GLU A 164 -4.86 -6.83 -13.03
N GLN A 165 -5.69 -6.57 -14.04
CA GLN A 165 -6.03 -5.21 -14.48
C GLN A 165 -7.53 -5.08 -14.63
N GLY A 166 -8.09 -4.07 -14.00
CA GLY A 166 -9.42 -3.57 -14.35
C GLY A 166 -9.64 -2.15 -13.82
N LYS A 167 -10.86 -1.65 -13.99
CA LYS A 167 -11.20 -0.26 -13.67
C LYS A 167 -11.16 0.05 -12.17
N LEU A 168 -11.41 -0.95 -11.32
CA LEU A 168 -11.51 -0.76 -9.87
C LEU A 168 -10.20 -1.10 -9.15
N MET A 169 -9.46 -2.09 -9.65
CA MET A 169 -8.26 -2.59 -9.01
C MET A 169 -7.25 -3.09 -10.05
N CYS A 170 -5.97 -2.83 -9.81
CA CYS A 170 -4.88 -3.51 -10.47
C CYS A 170 -3.95 -4.15 -9.43
N ALA A 171 -3.41 -5.31 -9.79
CA ALA A 171 -2.51 -6.08 -8.94
C ALA A 171 -1.20 -6.34 -9.68
N PHE A 172 -0.09 -6.11 -9.00
CA PHE A 172 1.26 -6.38 -9.50
C PHE A 172 1.90 -7.47 -8.68
N LYS A 173 2.65 -8.35 -9.35
CA LYS A 173 3.46 -9.40 -8.73
C LYS A 173 4.92 -9.10 -9.00
N PHE A 174 5.69 -8.99 -7.93
CA PHE A 174 7.14 -8.84 -7.95
C PHE A 174 7.77 -10.16 -7.55
N THR A 175 8.68 -10.67 -8.36
CA THR A 175 9.54 -11.81 -8.01
C THR A 175 10.97 -11.33 -7.83
N GLY A 176 11.63 -11.77 -6.77
CA GLY A 176 12.99 -11.35 -6.48
C GLY A 176 13.66 -12.14 -5.37
N THR A 177 14.82 -11.64 -4.93
CA THR A 177 15.64 -12.22 -3.87
C THR A 177 16.36 -11.11 -3.10
N HIS A 178 16.81 -11.38 -1.87
CA HIS A 178 17.61 -10.42 -1.12
C HIS A 178 19.09 -10.67 -1.35
N VAL A 179 19.86 -9.62 -1.64
CA VAL A 179 21.27 -9.69 -2.01
C VAL A 179 22.11 -8.86 -1.02
N ASP A 180 23.17 -9.44 -0.47
CA ASP A 180 24.13 -8.71 0.36
C ASP A 180 25.18 -7.95 -0.49
N ARG A 181 26.06 -7.21 0.19
CA ARG A 181 27.16 -6.47 -0.47
C ARG A 181 28.15 -7.35 -1.24
N ASN A 182 28.20 -8.65 -0.97
CA ASN A 182 29.10 -9.60 -1.62
C ASN A 182 28.41 -10.35 -2.78
N GLY A 183 27.13 -10.07 -3.05
CA GLY A 183 26.33 -10.78 -4.06
C GLY A 183 25.68 -12.07 -3.54
N THR A 184 25.73 -12.34 -2.24
CA THR A 184 25.10 -13.53 -1.65
C THR A 184 23.59 -13.36 -1.65
N GLU A 185 22.89 -14.31 -2.25
CA GLU A 185 21.43 -14.34 -2.29
C GLU A 185 20.84 -15.11 -1.10
N ARG A 186 19.77 -14.57 -0.54
CA ARG A 186 18.97 -15.17 0.53
C ARG A 186 17.51 -14.79 0.40
N LEU A 187 16.63 -15.68 0.84
CA LEU A 187 15.20 -15.47 1.01
C LEU A 187 14.54 -14.89 -0.25
N ARG A 188 14.34 -15.77 -1.24
CA ARG A 188 13.53 -15.44 -2.43
C ARG A 188 12.14 -15.01 -2.00
N PHE A 189 11.60 -14.00 -2.68
CA PHE A 189 10.30 -13.42 -2.35
C PHE A 189 9.37 -13.29 -3.56
N ILE A 190 8.08 -13.31 -3.24
CA ILE A 190 7.00 -12.82 -4.07
C ILE A 190 6.29 -11.73 -3.28
N ILE A 191 6.32 -10.50 -3.78
CA ILE A 191 5.53 -9.40 -3.22
C ILE A 191 4.38 -9.13 -4.17
N ARG A 192 3.16 -9.06 -3.66
CA ARG A 192 1.99 -8.60 -4.43
C ARG A 192 1.57 -7.24 -3.96
N MET A 193 1.40 -6.31 -4.89
CA MET A 193 0.89 -4.98 -4.61
C MET A 193 -0.49 -4.83 -5.23
N LYS A 194 -1.45 -4.23 -4.50
CA LYS A 194 -2.76 -3.86 -5.03
C LYS A 194 -2.98 -2.36 -4.91
N ILE A 195 -3.49 -1.77 -5.97
CA ILE A 195 -3.91 -0.38 -6.05
C ILE A 195 -5.36 -0.38 -6.48
N CYS A 196 -6.20 0.39 -5.78
CA CYS A 196 -7.63 0.50 -6.08
C CYS A 196 -7.97 1.94 -6.48
N ALA A 197 -8.98 2.11 -7.34
CA ALA A 197 -9.46 3.42 -7.79
C ALA A 197 -9.91 4.28 -6.59
N GLY A 198 -9.55 5.56 -6.55
CA GLY A 198 -9.99 6.49 -5.50
C GLY A 198 -9.52 6.17 -4.08
N SER A 199 -8.64 5.18 -3.90
CA SER A 199 -8.11 4.77 -2.59
C SER A 199 -6.74 5.41 -2.34
N GLU A 200 -6.54 6.01 -1.17
CA GLU A 200 -5.20 6.48 -0.73
C GLU A 200 -4.29 5.34 -0.25
N ARG A 201 -4.84 4.13 -0.12
CA ARG A 201 -4.14 2.93 0.36
C ARG A 201 -3.52 2.14 -0.79
N ILE A 202 -2.31 1.65 -0.55
CA ILE A 202 -1.63 0.63 -1.34
C ILE A 202 -1.45 -0.60 -0.44
N ASP A 203 -1.90 -1.76 -0.92
CA ASP A 203 -1.78 -3.01 -0.18
C ASP A 203 -0.59 -3.83 -0.66
N PHE A 204 0.19 -4.37 0.28
CA PHE A 204 1.26 -5.32 0.00
C PHE A 204 0.99 -6.66 0.68
N THR A 205 1.24 -7.76 -0.04
CA THR A 205 1.36 -9.10 0.52
C THR A 205 2.77 -9.60 0.24
N HIS A 206 3.58 -9.77 1.28
CA HIS A 206 4.97 -10.22 1.17
C HIS A 206 5.06 -11.71 1.53
N THR A 207 5.34 -12.55 0.55
CA THR A 207 5.62 -13.97 0.71
C THR A 207 7.10 -14.21 0.46
N PHE A 208 7.76 -15.00 1.30
CA PHE A 208 9.16 -15.36 1.13
C PHE A 208 9.38 -16.84 1.42
N ILE A 209 10.44 -17.39 0.85
CA ILE A 209 10.90 -18.76 1.10
C ILE A 209 12.15 -18.65 1.96
N TYR A 210 12.11 -19.20 3.16
CA TYR A 210 13.31 -19.29 3.99
C TYR A 210 14.22 -20.41 3.46
N ASP A 211 15.35 -20.02 2.88
CA ASP A 211 16.39 -20.90 2.31
C ASP A 211 17.76 -20.73 3.00
N GLY A 212 17.78 -20.11 4.19
CA GLY A 212 18.98 -19.95 5.01
C GLY A 212 19.35 -21.21 5.79
N GLU A 213 20.57 -21.24 6.33
CA GLU A 213 21.05 -22.31 7.20
C GLU A 213 20.49 -22.12 8.63
N PRO A 214 19.69 -23.05 9.20
CA PRO A 214 19.01 -22.84 10.49
C PRO A 214 19.93 -22.49 11.66
N ASP A 215 21.13 -23.05 11.69
CA ASP A 215 22.10 -22.82 12.78
C ASP A 215 22.97 -21.57 12.58
N LYS A 216 22.80 -20.86 11.46
CA LYS A 216 23.61 -19.68 11.10
C LYS A 216 22.79 -18.44 10.74
N ASP A 217 21.70 -18.59 10.00
CA ASP A 217 21.00 -17.49 9.33
C ASP A 217 19.75 -17.04 10.12
N TYR A 218 19.94 -16.47 11.31
CA TYR A 218 18.80 -16.10 12.17
C TYR A 218 18.08 -14.85 11.63
N LEU A 219 16.79 -14.97 11.32
CA LEU A 219 15.98 -13.85 10.83
C LEU A 219 15.84 -12.76 11.91
N LYS A 220 16.42 -11.57 11.68
CA LYS A 220 16.37 -10.43 12.60
C LYS A 220 15.39 -9.34 12.12
N GLY A 221 15.25 -9.17 10.82
CA GLY A 221 14.32 -8.18 10.27
C GLY A 221 13.95 -8.45 8.82
N LEU A 222 12.69 -8.25 8.48
CA LEU A 222 12.15 -8.30 7.13
C LEU A 222 11.23 -7.10 6.95
N SER A 223 11.49 -6.24 5.97
CA SER A 223 10.76 -4.97 5.82
C SER A 223 10.73 -4.48 4.38
N VAL A 224 9.92 -3.45 4.14
CA VAL A 224 10.01 -2.59 2.96
C VAL A 224 10.34 -1.19 3.47
N SER A 225 11.51 -0.68 3.09
CA SER A 225 11.92 0.70 3.39
C SER A 225 11.51 1.62 2.25
N PHE A 226 11.18 2.88 2.54
CA PHE A 226 10.94 3.90 1.53
C PHE A 226 11.42 5.26 2.03
N GLU A 227 11.55 6.20 1.12
CA GLU A 227 11.94 7.58 1.41
C GLU A 227 10.72 8.49 1.26
N MET A 228 10.45 9.31 2.27
CA MET A 228 9.42 10.34 2.22
C MET A 228 10.10 11.72 2.23
N PRO A 229 9.91 12.57 1.19
CA PRO A 229 10.45 13.91 1.20
C PRO A 229 9.87 14.75 2.36
N ALA A 230 10.65 14.94 3.41
CA ALA A 230 10.30 15.76 4.58
C ALA A 230 10.41 17.26 4.26
N SER A 231 9.56 17.73 3.34
CA SER A 231 9.52 19.14 2.91
C SER A 231 8.80 20.04 3.93
N GLY A 232 9.15 21.31 3.93
CA GLY A 232 8.59 22.32 4.85
C GLY A 232 9.30 22.38 6.21
N GLU A 233 8.83 23.30 7.04
CA GLU A 233 9.40 23.57 8.36
C GLU A 233 9.23 22.39 9.33
N PRO A 234 10.18 22.12 10.24
CA PRO A 234 10.13 21.02 11.21
C PRO A 234 8.83 20.88 12.00
N TYR A 235 8.19 21.99 12.35
CA TYR A 235 6.94 22.01 13.11
C TYR A 235 5.72 21.60 12.27
N ASN A 236 5.84 21.52 10.94
CA ASN A 236 4.81 21.03 10.01
C ASN A 236 5.09 19.59 9.54
N ARG A 237 6.15 18.95 10.04
CA ARG A 237 6.47 17.55 9.75
C ARG A 237 5.87 16.68 10.83
N HIS A 238 4.91 15.84 10.47
CA HIS A 238 4.15 15.05 11.44
C HIS A 238 4.53 13.57 11.38
N ILE A 239 4.62 12.96 12.55
CA ILE A 239 4.86 11.54 12.74
C ILE A 239 3.63 10.96 13.42
N LYS A 240 3.04 9.92 12.81
CA LYS A 240 1.87 9.25 13.36
C LYS A 240 2.06 7.74 13.37
N PHE A 241 1.73 7.11 14.49
CA PHE A 241 1.65 5.66 14.61
C PHE A 241 0.24 5.29 15.09
N THR A 242 -0.32 4.21 14.53
CA THR A 242 -1.61 3.66 14.93
C THR A 242 -1.38 2.37 15.72
N PRO A 243 -1.23 2.45 17.06
CA PRO A 243 -1.27 1.27 17.91
C PRO A 243 -2.70 0.70 17.98
N ASP A 244 -2.91 -0.32 18.81
CA ASP A 244 -4.22 -0.96 18.98
C ASP A 244 -5.34 0.02 19.40
N HIS A 245 -4.98 1.10 20.09
CA HIS A 245 -5.91 2.10 20.60
C HIS A 245 -5.46 3.52 20.29
N GLY A 246 -6.15 4.18 19.36
CA GLY A 246 -5.94 5.57 19.01
C GLY A 246 -4.78 5.80 18.05
N VAL A 247 -4.28 7.04 18.04
CA VAL A 247 -3.19 7.48 17.18
C VAL A 247 -2.17 8.21 18.05
N PHE A 248 -0.93 7.71 18.08
CA PHE A 248 0.20 8.53 18.52
C PHE A 248 0.47 9.57 17.44
N HIS A 249 0.51 10.84 17.81
CA HIS A 249 0.75 11.94 16.87
C HIS A 249 1.68 12.96 17.51
N GLU A 250 2.84 13.15 16.88
CA GLU A 250 3.77 14.21 17.19
C GLU A 250 4.23 14.93 15.91
N SER A 251 5.08 15.93 16.08
CA SER A 251 5.80 16.57 14.99
C SER A 251 7.30 16.52 15.25
N SER A 252 8.12 16.61 14.18
CA SER A 252 9.57 16.65 14.34
C SER A 252 10.04 17.79 15.24
N MET A 253 9.28 18.89 15.31
CA MET A 253 9.45 19.94 16.32
C MET A 253 8.11 20.30 16.96
N THR A 254 7.81 19.65 18.08
CA THR A 254 6.55 19.84 18.81
C THR A 254 6.55 21.18 19.54
N LEU A 255 5.55 22.02 19.24
CA LEU A 255 5.45 23.39 19.74
C LEU A 255 4.93 23.43 21.18
N ILE A 256 5.73 22.90 22.09
CA ILE A 256 5.49 22.94 23.54
C ILE A 256 6.69 23.64 24.17
N SER A 257 6.54 24.94 24.44
CA SER A 257 7.52 25.70 25.23
C SER A 257 6.81 26.72 26.12
N TRP A 258 7.30 26.82 27.35
CA TRP A 258 6.84 27.79 28.34
C TRP A 258 7.67 29.08 28.31
N ARG A 259 8.94 29.01 27.85
CA ARG A 259 9.88 30.14 27.77
C ARG A 259 10.82 29.95 26.56
N PRO A 260 10.69 30.77 25.50
CA PRO A 260 9.59 31.69 25.23
C PRO A 260 8.25 30.93 25.09
N ARG A 261 7.15 31.52 25.54
CA ARG A 261 5.84 30.85 25.49
C ARG A 261 5.36 30.75 24.05
N VAL A 262 4.90 29.56 23.66
CA VAL A 262 4.27 29.34 22.36
C VAL A 262 2.98 30.19 22.24
N PRO A 263 2.79 30.93 21.13
CA PRO A 263 1.56 31.67 20.88
C PRO A 263 0.32 30.79 21.03
N GLU A 264 -0.75 31.37 21.57
CA GLU A 264 -1.97 30.65 21.89
C GLU A 264 -2.60 30.00 20.65
N GLY A 265 -3.14 28.80 20.82
CA GLY A 265 -3.80 28.03 19.75
C GLY A 265 -2.85 27.31 18.78
N LEU A 266 -1.59 27.72 18.68
CA LEU A 266 -0.65 27.20 17.68
C LEU A 266 -0.31 25.72 17.91
N HIS A 267 -0.06 25.32 19.15
CA HIS A 267 0.14 23.92 19.51
C HIS A 267 -1.11 23.07 19.20
N ALA A 268 -2.30 23.59 19.51
CA ALA A 268 -3.54 22.87 19.23
C ALA A 268 -3.80 22.71 17.72
N ALA A 269 -3.49 23.74 16.92
CA ALA A 269 -3.53 23.67 15.46
C ALA A 269 -2.53 22.64 14.92
N GLN A 270 -1.30 22.63 15.46
CA GLN A 270 -0.30 21.62 15.12
C GLN A 270 -0.80 20.19 15.39
N MET A 271 -1.40 19.95 16.55
CA MET A 271 -1.94 18.63 16.94
C MET A 271 -3.19 18.25 16.15
N ARG A 272 -3.86 19.19 15.48
CA ARG A 272 -4.89 18.87 14.48
C ARG A 272 -4.32 18.56 13.10
N GLY A 273 -3.00 18.69 12.92
CA GLY A 273 -2.32 18.48 11.63
C GLY A 273 -2.54 19.62 10.64
N GLU A 274 -2.91 20.82 11.14
CA GLU A 274 -3.04 22.01 10.31
C GLU A 274 -1.66 22.47 9.83
N VAL A 275 -1.58 22.92 8.58
CA VAL A 275 -0.34 23.51 8.06
C VAL A 275 -0.17 24.91 8.67
N LEU A 276 0.78 25.05 9.58
CA LEU A 276 1.06 26.32 10.24
C LEU A 276 1.84 27.23 9.28
N ARG A 277 1.34 28.46 9.14
CA ARG A 277 1.96 29.53 8.35
C ARG A 277 2.06 30.78 9.21
N PRO A 278 2.97 30.79 10.20
CA PRO A 278 3.14 31.94 11.07
C PRO A 278 3.62 33.16 10.28
N GLU A 279 3.05 34.33 10.58
CA GLU A 279 3.38 35.60 9.95
C GLU A 279 3.58 36.71 10.99
N GLY A 280 4.29 37.78 10.63
CA GLY A 280 4.53 38.94 11.48
C GLY A 280 5.09 38.56 12.86
N LYS A 281 4.47 39.10 13.92
CA LYS A 281 4.91 38.86 15.31
C LYS A 281 4.87 37.40 15.74
N VAL A 282 3.99 36.57 15.14
CA VAL A 282 3.91 35.14 15.46
C VAL A 282 5.14 34.42 14.90
N LEU A 283 5.56 34.77 13.69
CA LEU A 283 6.78 34.24 13.09
C LEU A 283 8.02 34.63 13.91
N GLU A 284 8.13 35.90 14.32
CA GLU A 284 9.23 36.37 15.17
C GLU A 284 9.33 35.58 16.48
N ALA A 285 8.19 35.36 17.15
CA ALA A 285 8.11 34.55 18.36
C ALA A 285 8.51 33.09 18.09
N MET A 286 8.01 32.49 17.00
CA MET A 286 8.37 31.13 16.61
C MET A 286 9.87 30.99 16.32
N THR A 287 10.48 31.90 15.58
CA THR A 287 11.92 31.87 15.28
C THR A 287 12.77 31.87 16.54
N GLN A 288 12.34 32.58 17.59
CA GLN A 288 13.03 32.53 18.87
C GLN A 288 12.81 31.20 19.60
N ILE A 289 11.58 30.70 19.60
CA ILE A 289 11.22 29.42 20.25
C ILE A 289 11.95 28.23 19.62
N MET A 290 12.06 28.19 18.29
CA MET A 290 12.67 27.07 17.56
C MET A 290 14.15 26.84 17.88
N LYS A 291 14.84 27.82 18.48
CA LYS A 291 16.23 27.67 18.94
C LYS A 291 16.35 26.80 20.19
N ASP A 292 15.29 26.79 21.01
CA ASP A 292 15.28 26.17 22.33
C ASP A 292 14.45 24.87 22.37
N ILE A 293 13.71 24.57 21.30
CA ILE A 293 12.92 23.33 21.17
C ILE A 293 13.78 22.24 20.50
N PRO A 294 13.84 21.03 21.07
CA PRO A 294 14.52 19.91 20.42
C PRO A 294 13.85 19.53 19.09
N PHE A 295 14.70 19.12 18.15
CA PHE A 295 14.29 18.58 16.87
C PHE A 295 14.54 17.08 16.84
N TRP A 296 13.53 16.32 16.45
CA TRP A 296 13.57 14.87 16.29
C TRP A 296 13.62 14.53 14.79
N ASP A 297 14.76 13.99 14.36
CA ASP A 297 15.03 13.52 12.98
C ASP A 297 14.82 12.00 12.86
#